data_AF-A0A9X2WNN5-F1
#
_entry.id   AF-A0A9X2WNN5-F1
#
_cell.length_a   1.000
_cell.length_b   1.000
_cell.length_c   1.000
_cell.angle_alpha   90.00
_cell.angle_beta   90.00
_cell.angle_gamma   90.00
#
_symmetry.space_group_name_H-M   'P 1'
#
loop_
_entity.id
_entity.type
_entity.pdbx_description
1 polymer ?
#
loop_
_entity_poly.entity_id
_entity_poly.type
_entity_poly.pdbx_seq_one_letter_code
_entity_poly.pdbx_strand_id
1 'polypeptide(L)'
;MFPYPEQYRTATPPITTAFMVFWAILSHSIFADASPFALYPLMMLFPFVIVFHGYLIWLAQGMSRLDQCFYALVHIPLAFVVWTFTIMHVNGNAFS
;
A
#
# COMPACT_ATOMS: atom_id res chain seq x y z
N MET A 1 -16.17 -22.73 1.85
CA MET A 1 -15.01 -22.14 2.54
C MET A 1 -14.03 -21.73 1.46
N PHE A 2 -13.66 -20.45 1.36
CA PHE A 2 -12.69 -19.98 0.36
C PHE A 2 -11.33 -20.66 0.66
N PRO A 3 -10.50 -21.03 -0.34
CA PRO A 3 -9.43 -22.00 -0.09
C PRO A 3 -8.25 -21.48 0.76
N TYR A 4 -8.09 -20.16 0.94
CA TYR A 4 -6.91 -19.54 1.57
C TYR A 4 -7.20 -18.23 2.34
N PRO A 5 -8.14 -18.22 3.30
CA PRO A 5 -8.62 -16.98 3.94
C PRO A 5 -7.52 -16.27 4.75
N GLU A 6 -6.56 -17.01 5.30
CA GLU A 6 -5.45 -16.45 6.04
C GLU A 6 -4.45 -15.73 5.12
N GLN A 7 -4.07 -16.37 4.01
CA GLN A 7 -3.10 -15.84 3.06
C GLN A 7 -3.60 -14.56 2.40
N TYR A 8 -4.89 -14.49 2.03
CA TYR A 8 -5.47 -13.26 1.47
C TYR A 8 -5.42 -12.12 2.49
N ARG A 9 -5.72 -12.42 3.76
CA ARG A 9 -5.72 -11.43 4.82
C ARG A 9 -4.31 -10.91 5.10
N THR A 10 -3.32 -11.79 5.23
CA THR A 10 -1.93 -11.38 5.45
C THR A 10 -1.33 -10.67 4.23
N ALA A 11 -1.76 -11.02 3.02
CA ALA A 11 -1.35 -10.34 1.79
C ALA A 11 -2.08 -9.01 1.52
N THR A 12 -3.12 -8.66 2.28
CA THR A 12 -3.91 -7.44 2.03
C THR A 12 -3.05 -6.16 2.08
N PRO A 13 -2.18 -5.93 3.09
CA PRO A 13 -1.27 -4.79 3.07
C PRO A 13 -0.34 -4.72 1.84
N PRO A 14 0.45 -5.77 1.47
CA PRO A 14 1.32 -5.69 0.30
C PRO A 14 0.56 -5.61 -1.03
N ILE A 15 -0.64 -6.20 -1.15
CA ILE A 15 -1.51 -6.01 -2.34
C ILE A 15 -1.91 -4.54 -2.47
N THR A 16 -2.22 -3.87 -1.35
CA THR A 16 -2.56 -2.44 -1.35
C THR A 16 -1.36 -1.61 -1.83
N THR A 17 -0.14 -1.94 -1.40
CA THR A 17 1.09 -1.30 -1.89
C THR A 17 1.30 -1.53 -3.39
N ALA A 18 1.09 -2.75 -3.88
CA ALA A 18 1.19 -3.05 -5.32
C ALA A 18 0.14 -2.26 -6.14
N PHE A 19 -1.05 -2.08 -5.57
CA PHE A 19 -2.10 -1.25 -6.18
C PHE A 19 -1.69 0.23 -6.30
N MET A 20 -0.91 0.78 -5.35
CA MET A 20 -0.36 2.14 -5.50
C MET A 20 0.46 2.28 -6.78
N VAL A 21 1.33 1.31 -7.05
CA VAL A 21 2.19 1.30 -8.26
C VAL A 21 1.34 1.17 -9.52
N PHE A 22 0.42 0.22 -9.53
CA PHE A 22 -0.50 0.03 -10.66
C PHE A 22 -1.30 1.31 -10.94
N TRP A 23 -1.86 1.92 -9.90
CA TRP A 23 -2.63 3.16 -10.02
C TRP A 23 -1.75 4.32 -10.51
N ALA A 24 -0.52 4.46 -10.03
CA ALA A 24 0.39 5.52 -10.45
C ALA A 24 0.72 5.41 -11.95
N ILE A 25 1.05 4.21 -12.44
CA ILE A 25 1.33 3.97 -13.86
C ILE A 25 0.09 4.27 -14.71
N LEU A 26 -1.07 3.74 -14.32
CA LEU A 26 -2.31 3.93 -15.04
C LEU A 26 -2.73 5.40 -15.08
N SER A 27 -2.76 6.07 -13.92
CA SER A 27 -3.22 7.44 -13.79
C SER A 27 -2.29 8.44 -14.49
N HIS A 28 -0.97 8.24 -14.43
CA HIS A 28 -0.02 9.08 -15.17
C HIS A 28 -0.21 8.97 -16.70
N SER A 29 -0.59 7.80 -17.22
CA SER A 29 -0.86 7.64 -18.66
C SER A 29 -2.17 8.29 -19.14
N ILE A 30 -3.11 8.58 -18.23
CA ILE A 30 -4.47 9.05 -18.56
C ILE A 30 -4.67 10.52 -18.21
N PHE A 31 -4.10 10.98 -17.10
CA PHE A 31 -4.29 12.32 -16.57
C PHE A 31 -3.03 13.17 -16.73
N ALA A 32 -3.21 14.49 -16.72
CA ALA A 32 -2.09 15.43 -16.65
C ALA A 32 -1.36 15.31 -15.30
N ASP A 33 -0.10 15.75 -15.28
CA ASP A 33 0.72 15.81 -14.08
C ASP A 33 0.01 16.57 -12.95
N ALA A 34 0.20 16.09 -11.73
CA ALA A 34 -0.41 16.62 -10.51
C ALA A 34 -1.96 16.62 -10.51
N SER A 35 -2.60 15.83 -11.37
CA SER A 35 -4.05 15.66 -11.36
C SER A 35 -4.54 15.20 -9.98
N PRO A 36 -5.55 15.88 -9.39
CA PRO A 36 -6.15 15.46 -8.13
C PRO A 36 -6.70 14.02 -8.19
N PHE A 37 -7.19 13.59 -9.35
CA PHE A 37 -7.69 12.22 -9.55
C PHE A 37 -6.56 11.19 -9.48
N ALA A 38 -5.34 11.53 -9.90
CA ALA A 38 -4.18 10.66 -9.72
C ALA A 38 -3.71 10.63 -8.26
N LEU A 39 -3.69 11.80 -7.60
CA LEU A 39 -3.11 11.98 -6.26
C LEU A 39 -4.00 11.48 -5.11
N TYR A 40 -5.31 11.76 -5.12
CA TYR A 40 -6.17 11.44 -3.97
C TYR A 40 -6.21 9.96 -3.60
N PRO A 41 -6.30 9.00 -4.55
CA PRO A 41 -6.20 7.59 -4.22
C PRO A 41 -4.86 7.26 -3.55
N LEU A 42 -3.74 7.78 -4.08
CA LEU A 42 -2.42 7.54 -3.49
C LEU A 42 -2.33 8.08 -2.06
N MET A 43 -2.88 9.27 -1.79
CA MET A 43 -2.90 9.86 -0.44
C MET A 43 -3.68 9.02 0.57
N MET A 44 -4.71 8.28 0.12
CA MET A 44 -5.51 7.41 1.00
C MET A 44 -4.89 6.02 1.19
N LEU A 45 -4.21 5.48 0.18
CA LEU A 45 -3.74 4.09 0.20
C LEU A 45 -2.67 3.83 1.27
N PHE A 46 -1.78 4.78 1.56
CA PHE A 46 -0.75 4.58 2.59
C PHE A 46 -1.32 4.51 4.01
N PRO A 47 -2.22 5.43 4.43
CA PRO A 47 -3.00 5.26 5.65
C PRO A 47 -3.71 3.90 5.74
N PHE A 48 -4.27 3.40 4.64
CA PHE A 48 -4.90 2.08 4.64
C PHE A 48 -3.91 0.94 4.89
N VAL A 49 -2.69 0.98 4.34
CA VAL A 49 -1.65 -0.01 4.67
C VAL A 49 -1.37 -0.05 6.17
N ILE A 50 -1.24 1.12 6.82
CA ILE A 50 -1.03 1.21 8.26
C ILE A 50 -2.22 0.62 9.02
N VAL A 51 -3.45 0.98 8.63
CA VAL A 51 -4.68 0.44 9.25
C VAL A 51 -4.77 -1.08 9.08
N PHE A 52 -4.45 -1.63 7.91
CA PHE A 52 -4.46 -3.07 7.69
C PHE A 52 -3.43 -3.80 8.55
N HIS A 53 -2.22 -3.26 8.70
CA HIS A 53 -1.25 -3.82 9.64
C HIS A 53 -1.72 -3.72 11.10
N GLY A 54 -2.31 -2.60 11.51
CA GLY A 54 -2.90 -2.44 12.84
C GLY A 54 -4.02 -3.45 13.10
N TYR A 55 -4.88 -3.67 12.10
CA TYR A 55 -5.95 -4.67 12.14
C TYR A 55 -5.42 -6.10 12.27
N LEU A 56 -4.38 -6.45 11.49
CA LEU A 56 -3.71 -7.75 11.60
C LEU A 56 -3.17 -7.95 13.02
N ILE A 57 -2.37 -7.00 13.52
CA ILE A 57 -1.78 -7.05 14.86
C ILE A 57 -2.86 -7.18 15.93
N TRP A 58 -3.96 -6.42 15.81
CA TRP A 58 -5.09 -6.49 16.74
C TRP A 58 -5.65 -7.91 16.81
N LEU A 59 -5.94 -8.49 15.64
CA LEU A 59 -6.55 -9.80 15.49
C LEU A 59 -5.62 -10.95 15.91
N ALA A 60 -4.31 -10.83 15.66
CA ALA A 60 -3.27 -11.77 16.10
C ALA A 60 -3.54 -13.26 15.76
N GLN A 61 -4.26 -13.54 14.67
CA GLN A 61 -4.61 -14.90 14.24
C GLN A 61 -3.63 -15.43 13.21
N GLY A 62 -3.24 -16.71 13.30
CA GLY A 62 -2.37 -17.40 12.32
C GLY A 62 -0.87 -17.17 12.55
N MET A 63 -0.48 -15.94 12.87
CA MET A 63 0.88 -15.58 13.31
C MET A 63 0.86 -14.98 14.72
N SER A 64 1.96 -15.13 15.48
CA SER A 64 2.08 -14.51 16.79
C SER A 64 2.04 -12.98 16.68
N ARG A 65 1.57 -12.29 17.73
CA ARG A 65 1.46 -10.83 17.71
C ARG A 65 2.80 -10.14 17.47
N LEU A 66 3.89 -10.71 18.01
CA LEU A 66 5.24 -10.19 17.82
C LEU A 66 5.70 -10.34 16.37
N ASP A 67 5.45 -11.48 15.73
CA ASP A 67 5.75 -11.67 14.31
C ASP A 67 4.96 -10.71 13.43
N GLN A 68 3.71 -10.41 13.80
CA GLN A 68 2.89 -9.42 13.09
C GLN A 68 3.39 -7.99 13.27
N CYS A 69 3.94 -7.66 14.44
CA CYS A 69 4.63 -6.38 14.64
C CYS A 69 5.88 -6.27 13.76
N PHE A 70 6.71 -7.32 13.68
CA PHE A 70 7.87 -7.33 12.77
C PHE A 70 7.44 -7.26 11.30
N TYR A 71 6.39 -7.98 10.94
CA TYR A 71 5.80 -7.93 9.60
C TYR A 71 5.39 -6.50 9.23
N ALA A 72 4.67 -5.81 10.12
CA ALA A 72 4.31 -4.40 9.96
C ALA A 72 5.53 -3.46 9.92
N LEU A 73 6.52 -3.69 10.78
CA LEU A 73 7.75 -2.89 10.85
C LEU A 73 8.54 -2.91 9.54
N VAL A 74 8.52 -4.02 8.79
CA VAL A 74 9.17 -4.11 7.48
C VAL A 74 8.31 -3.50 6.38
N HIS A 75 7.01 -3.80 6.38
CA HIS A 75 6.14 -3.43 5.27
C HIS A 75 5.73 -1.96 5.28
N ILE A 76 5.57 -1.32 6.45
CA ILE A 76 5.19 0.09 6.53
C ILE A 76 6.28 0.99 5.92
N PRO A 77 7.58 0.87 6.27
CA PRO A 77 8.64 1.64 5.61
C PRO A 77 8.76 1.34 4.11
N LEU A 78 8.63 0.07 3.71
CA LEU A 78 8.67 -0.29 2.29
C LEU A 78 7.51 0.38 1.52
N ALA A 79 6.29 0.32 2.08
CA ALA A 79 5.12 0.96 1.50
C ALA A 79 5.24 2.48 1.50
N PHE A 80 5.86 3.09 2.51
CA PHE A 80 6.16 4.52 2.54
C PHE A 80 7.07 4.92 1.38
N VAL A 81 8.15 4.17 1.15
CA VAL A 81 9.05 4.40 0.01
C VAL A 81 8.28 4.30 -1.30
N VAL A 82 7.54 3.21 -1.53
CA VAL A 82 6.71 3.05 -2.73
C VAL A 82 5.73 4.20 -2.90
N TRP A 83 5.01 4.57 -1.84
CA TRP A 83 4.05 5.67 -1.84
C TRP A 83 4.70 7.00 -2.26
N THR A 84 5.85 7.35 -1.68
CA THR A 84 6.57 8.57 -2.07
C THR A 84 6.96 8.57 -3.54
N PHE A 85 7.51 7.47 -4.06
CA PHE A 85 7.88 7.37 -5.48
C PHE A 85 6.66 7.43 -6.41
N THR A 86 5.54 6.80 -6.03
CA THR A 86 4.30 6.87 -6.81
C THR A 86 3.74 8.29 -6.87
N ILE A 87 3.81 9.05 -5.78
CA ILE A 87 3.43 10.47 -5.76
C ILE A 87 4.36 11.30 -6.63
N MET A 88 5.68 11.12 -6.48
CA MET A 88 6.66 11.84 -7.31
C MET A 88 6.44 11.58 -8.80
N HIS A 89 6.13 10.34 -9.16
CA HIS A 89 5.83 9.92 -10.53
C HIS A 89 4.62 10.64 -11.11
N VAL A 90 3.46 10.62 -10.43
CA VAL A 90 2.25 11.28 -10.94
C VAL A 90 2.29 12.81 -10.83
N ASN A 91 3.19 13.36 -10.02
CA ASN A 91 3.35 14.80 -9.82
C ASN A 91 4.31 15.44 -10.83
N GLY A 92 4.80 14.70 -11.83
CA GLY A 92 5.75 15.21 -12.83
C GLY A 92 7.15 15.53 -12.28
N ASN A 93 7.42 15.20 -11.01
CA ASN A 93 8.71 15.39 -10.34
C ASN A 93 9.56 14.10 -10.33
N ALA A 94 9.20 13.12 -11.15
CA ALA A 94 10.02 11.93 -11.34
C ALA A 94 11.29 12.28 -12.12
N PHE A 95 12.38 11.57 -11.80
CA PHE A 95 13.68 11.72 -12.45
C PHE A 95 13.53 11.65 -13.98
N SER A 96 13.84 12.77 -14.65
CA SER A 96 14.01 12.87 -16.10
C SER A 96 15.38 12.37 -16.54
#